data_AF-A0A934EJG0-F1
#
_entry.id   AF-A0A934EJG0-F1
#
_cell.length_a   1.000
_cell.length_b   1.000
_cell.length_c   1.000
_cell.angle_alpha   90.00
_cell.angle_beta   90.00
_cell.angle_gamma   90.00
#
_symmetry.space_group_name_H-M   'P 1'
#
loop_
_entity.id
_entity.type
_entity.pdbx_description
1 polymer ?
#
loop_
_entity_poly.entity_id
_entity_poly.type
_entity_poly.pdbx_seq_one_letter_code
_entity_poly.pdbx_strand_id
1 'polypeptide(L)'
;GFLTIVGTILALPIAGLYYGLHEWTARLSGGVVDARFIALVDTALESPLVQISMIPMLAWIANSAPANLKATFFAVMASFTNLALSFSQLGTKYLNEIFVVTREVRDQATDTMQIPADYSQLGELFIVQLLLGLALPFSAILFAKLTKFKSV
;
A
#
# COMPACT_ATOMS: atom_id res chain seq x y z
N GLY A 1 -8.01 -6.67 -10.51
CA GLY A 1 -7.47 -6.93 -11.85
C GLY A 1 -6.78 -5.68 -12.35
N PHE A 2 -7.42 -4.89 -13.21
CA PHE A 2 -6.85 -3.64 -13.72
C PHE A 2 -6.34 -2.68 -12.63
N LEU A 3 -7.17 -2.38 -11.62
CA LEU A 3 -6.78 -1.50 -10.50
C LEU A 3 -5.55 -2.02 -9.73
N THR A 4 -5.42 -3.34 -9.59
CA THR A 4 -4.26 -3.98 -8.96
C THR A 4 -2.99 -3.70 -9.76
N ILE A 5 -3.05 -3.85 -11.09
CA ILE A 5 -1.91 -3.61 -11.98
C ILE A 5 -1.50 -2.13 -11.94
N VAL A 6 -2.47 -1.22 -12.07
CA VAL A 6 -2.21 0.23 -12.01
C VAL A 6 -1.60 0.60 -10.66
N GLY A 7 -2.16 0.10 -9.56
CA GLY A 7 -1.62 0.34 -8.22
C GLY A 7 -0.19 -0.16 -8.05
N THR A 8 0.12 -1.37 -8.53
CA THR A 8 1.50 -1.90 -8.50
C THR A 8 2.45 -1.01 -9.31
N ILE A 9 2.05 -0.56 -10.51
CA ILE A 9 2.87 0.33 -11.33
C ILE A 9 3.14 1.66 -10.61
N LEU A 10 2.12 2.23 -9.97
CA LEU A 10 2.26 3.48 -9.21
C LEU A 10 3.16 3.33 -7.98
N ALA A 11 3.27 2.13 -7.40
CA ALA A 11 4.15 1.85 -6.26
C ALA A 11 5.63 1.60 -6.66
N LEU A 12 5.92 1.31 -7.93
CA LEU A 12 7.28 1.00 -8.40
C LEU A 12 8.29 2.14 -8.19
N PRO A 13 7.97 3.43 -8.42
CA PRO A 13 8.92 4.53 -8.22
C PRO A 13 9.44 4.58 -6.78
N ILE A 14 8.59 4.31 -5.78
CA ILE A 14 8.94 4.31 -4.36
C ILE A 14 9.91 3.19 -4.03
N ALA A 15 9.62 1.96 -4.45
CA ALA A 15 10.56 0.86 -4.28
C ALA A 15 11.87 1.12 -5.05
N GLY A 16 11.77 1.74 -6.23
CA GLY A 16 12.90 2.16 -7.05
C GLY A 16 13.81 3.20 -6.40
N LEU A 17 13.31 3.99 -5.43
CA LEU A 17 14.16 4.96 -4.70
C LEU A 17 15.33 4.27 -4.02
N TYR A 18 15.10 3.11 -3.42
CA TYR A 18 16.14 2.30 -2.76
C TYR A 18 17.20 1.80 -3.77
N TYR A 19 16.78 1.45 -4.98
CA TYR A 19 17.66 0.94 -6.04
C TYR A 19 18.28 2.03 -6.92
N GLY A 20 18.15 3.30 -6.55
CA GLY A 20 18.77 4.42 -7.29
C GLY A 20 18.01 4.86 -8.55
N LEU A 21 16.72 4.50 -8.70
CA LEU A 21 15.89 4.94 -9.83
C LEU A 21 15.87 6.48 -9.97
N HIS A 22 15.88 7.19 -8.85
CA HIS A 22 15.90 8.64 -8.82
C HIS A 22 17.17 9.24 -9.44
N GLU A 23 18.32 8.56 -9.41
CA GLU A 23 19.53 9.03 -10.08
C GLU A 23 19.37 8.96 -11.60
N TRP A 24 18.78 7.88 -12.09
CA TRP A 24 18.50 7.70 -13.51
C TRP A 24 17.46 8.70 -14.02
N THR A 25 16.36 8.87 -13.30
CA THR A 25 15.32 9.85 -13.66
C THR A 25 15.84 11.29 -13.58
N ALA A 26 16.66 11.62 -12.58
CA ALA A 26 17.25 12.95 -12.47
C ALA A 26 18.21 13.24 -13.63
N ARG A 27 19.06 12.28 -14.03
CA ARG A 27 19.96 12.42 -15.17
C ARG A 27 19.20 12.68 -16.48
N LEU A 28 18.08 11.99 -16.70
CA LEU A 28 17.26 12.15 -17.92
C LEU A 28 16.41 13.42 -17.93
N SER A 29 15.95 13.87 -16.77
CA SER A 29 15.05 15.02 -16.63
C SER A 29 15.77 16.35 -16.37
N GLY A 30 17.11 16.36 -16.35
CA GLY A 30 17.89 17.55 -16.01
C GLY A 30 17.74 17.96 -14.54
N GLY A 31 17.49 17.01 -13.64
CA GLY A 31 17.36 17.21 -12.20
C GLY A 31 15.94 17.49 -11.70
N VAL A 32 14.93 17.44 -12.57
CA VAL A 32 13.52 17.70 -12.19
C VAL A 32 12.88 16.52 -11.47
N VAL A 33 13.09 15.30 -11.97
CA VAL A 33 12.54 14.06 -11.40
C VAL A 33 13.61 13.42 -10.51
N ASP A 34 13.82 14.01 -9.34
CA ASP A 34 14.75 13.53 -8.31
C ASP A 34 14.02 12.74 -7.20
N ALA A 35 14.76 12.32 -6.16
CA ALA A 35 14.19 11.54 -5.06
C ALA A 35 13.06 12.30 -4.33
N ARG A 36 13.22 13.62 -4.16
CA ARG A 36 12.23 14.47 -3.47
C ARG A 36 10.98 14.63 -4.32
N PHE A 37 11.13 14.85 -5.61
CA PHE A 37 10.03 14.94 -6.54
C PHE A 37 9.18 13.67 -6.53
N ILE A 38 9.82 12.49 -6.64
CA ILE A 38 9.12 11.20 -6.59
C ILE A 38 8.36 11.04 -5.28
N ALA A 39 9.01 11.31 -4.13
CA ALA A 39 8.36 11.19 -2.83
C ALA A 39 7.19 12.17 -2.63
N LEU A 40 7.33 13.41 -3.13
CA LEU A 40 6.26 14.42 -3.07
C LEU A 40 5.08 14.04 -3.95
N VAL A 41 5.33 13.59 -5.18
CA VAL A 41 4.28 13.15 -6.10
C VAL A 41 3.54 11.95 -5.53
N ASP A 42 4.24 10.97 -4.98
CA ASP A 42 3.63 9.80 -4.34
C ASP A 42 2.70 10.22 -3.19
N THR A 43 3.22 11.03 -2.25
CA THR A 43 2.44 11.55 -1.12
C THR A 43 1.21 12.34 -1.61
N ALA A 44 1.38 13.16 -2.65
CA ALA A 44 0.31 13.97 -3.22
C ALA A 44 -0.74 13.14 -3.98
N LEU A 45 -0.38 11.98 -4.53
CA LEU A 45 -1.31 11.05 -5.18
C LEU A 45 -2.04 10.19 -4.15
N GLU A 46 -1.35 9.67 -3.14
CA GLU A 46 -1.93 8.77 -2.14
C GLU A 46 -3.05 9.46 -1.34
N SER A 47 -2.80 10.70 -0.88
CA SER A 47 -3.75 11.45 -0.07
C SER A 47 -5.17 11.58 -0.68
N PRO A 48 -5.36 12.12 -1.90
CA PRO A 48 -6.67 12.20 -2.54
C PRO A 48 -7.21 10.83 -2.95
N LEU A 49 -6.36 9.90 -3.37
CA LEU A 49 -6.81 8.57 -3.77
C LEU A 49 -7.49 7.83 -2.61
N VAL A 50 -6.92 7.89 -1.40
CA VAL A 50 -7.53 7.25 -0.21
C VAL A 50 -8.91 7.83 0.09
N GLN A 51 -9.05 9.16 0.04
CA GLN A 51 -10.31 9.83 0.34
C GLN A 51 -11.37 9.59 -0.74
N ILE A 52 -11.00 9.73 -2.01
CA ILE A 52 -11.92 9.58 -3.14
C ILE A 52 -12.34 8.12 -3.30
N SER A 53 -11.48 7.16 -2.98
CA SER A 53 -11.77 5.72 -3.07
C SER A 53 -12.95 5.27 -2.21
N MET A 54 -13.28 6.01 -1.14
CA MET A 54 -14.45 5.68 -0.32
C MET A 54 -15.77 5.89 -1.08
N ILE A 55 -15.86 6.87 -1.98
CA ILE A 55 -17.11 7.21 -2.67
C ILE A 55 -17.59 6.04 -3.56
N PRO A 56 -16.77 5.49 -4.48
CA PRO A 56 -17.17 4.32 -5.26
C PRO A 56 -17.47 3.09 -4.41
N MET A 57 -16.73 2.88 -3.32
CA MET A 57 -16.97 1.76 -2.41
C MET A 57 -18.37 1.85 -1.77
N LEU A 58 -18.72 3.01 -1.22
CA LEU A 58 -20.03 3.26 -0.62
C LEU A 58 -21.16 3.15 -1.64
N ALA A 59 -20.96 3.71 -2.84
CA ALA A 59 -21.90 3.61 -3.94
C ALA A 59 -22.13 2.15 -4.35
N TRP A 60 -21.05 1.36 -4.43
CA TRP A 60 -21.12 -0.06 -4.75
C TRP A 60 -21.85 -0.87 -3.67
N ILE A 61 -21.58 -0.61 -2.39
CA ILE A 61 -22.29 -1.26 -1.27
C ILE A 61 -23.78 -0.93 -1.34
N ALA A 62 -24.14 0.35 -1.54
CA ALA A 62 -25.52 0.80 -1.61
C ALA A 62 -26.28 0.20 -2.81
N ASN A 63 -25.61 0.03 -3.94
CA ASN A 63 -26.17 -0.58 -5.14
C ASN A 63 -26.29 -2.12 -5.04
N SER A 64 -25.37 -2.76 -4.33
CA SER A 64 -25.36 -4.22 -4.17
C SER A 64 -26.30 -4.71 -3.06
N ALA A 65 -26.73 -3.82 -2.15
CA ALA A 65 -27.57 -4.19 -1.02
C ALA A 65 -29.05 -4.37 -1.42
N PRO A 66 -29.74 -5.42 -0.93
CA PRO A 66 -31.18 -5.60 -1.13
C PRO A 66 -31.98 -4.42 -0.59
N ALA A 67 -33.11 -4.08 -1.24
CA ALA A 67 -33.90 -2.90 -0.92
C ALA A 67 -34.34 -2.82 0.56
N ASN A 68 -34.60 -3.97 1.18
CA ASN A 68 -35.04 -4.09 2.58
C ASN A 68 -33.89 -4.28 3.59
N LEU A 69 -32.63 -4.42 3.15
CA LEU A 69 -31.49 -4.78 4.02
C LEU A 69 -30.28 -3.85 3.88
N LYS A 70 -30.45 -2.64 3.30
CA LYS A 70 -29.35 -1.70 3.05
C LYS A 70 -28.52 -1.39 4.30
N ALA A 71 -29.16 -1.18 5.44
CA ALA A 71 -28.47 -0.88 6.71
C ALA A 71 -27.63 -2.08 7.20
N THR A 72 -28.18 -3.29 7.14
CA THR A 72 -27.47 -4.51 7.55
C THR A 72 -26.31 -4.82 6.62
N PHE A 73 -26.49 -4.70 5.31
CA PHE A 73 -25.43 -4.92 4.33
C PHE A 73 -24.30 -3.89 4.50
N PHE A 74 -24.66 -2.63 4.73
CA PHE A 74 -23.69 -1.59 5.04
C PHE A 74 -22.87 -1.91 6.30
N ALA A 75 -23.53 -2.31 7.39
CA ALA A 75 -22.86 -2.68 8.63
C ALA A 75 -21.89 -3.87 8.43
N VAL A 76 -22.31 -4.92 7.74
CA VAL A 76 -21.48 -6.10 7.46
C VAL A 76 -20.26 -5.73 6.61
N MET A 77 -20.45 -4.96 5.54
CA MET A 77 -19.34 -4.52 4.68
C MET A 77 -18.38 -3.61 5.44
N ALA A 78 -18.87 -2.70 6.28
CA ALA A 78 -18.04 -1.86 7.14
C ALA A 78 -17.24 -2.69 8.15
N SER A 79 -17.84 -3.71 8.76
CA SER A 79 -17.13 -4.65 9.64
C SER A 79 -16.02 -5.40 8.91
N PHE A 80 -16.26 -5.84 7.66
CA PHE A 80 -15.20 -6.45 6.84
C PHE A 80 -14.07 -5.49 6.51
N THR A 81 -14.37 -4.22 6.21
CA THR A 81 -13.33 -3.20 6.00
C THR A 81 -12.47 -3.00 7.24
N ASN A 82 -13.09 -2.93 8.42
CA ASN A 82 -12.35 -2.84 9.68
C ASN A 82 -11.50 -4.09 9.95
N LEU A 83 -12.02 -5.28 9.66
CA LEU A 83 -11.25 -6.53 9.79
C LEU A 83 -10.07 -6.58 8.81
N ALA A 84 -10.27 -6.15 7.57
CA ALA A 84 -9.21 -6.03 6.58
C ALA A 84 -8.12 -5.04 7.02
N LEU A 85 -8.50 -3.90 7.61
CA LEU A 85 -7.57 -2.92 8.16
C LEU A 85 -6.75 -3.53 9.32
N SER A 86 -7.40 -4.20 10.26
CA SER A 86 -6.72 -4.90 11.37
C SER A 86 -5.75 -5.97 10.85
N PHE A 87 -6.16 -6.73 9.82
CA PHE A 87 -5.29 -7.73 9.18
C PHE A 87 -4.09 -7.07 8.50
N SER A 88 -4.29 -5.94 7.82
CA SER A 88 -3.20 -5.17 7.21
C SER A 88 -2.19 -4.69 8.26
N GLN A 89 -2.66 -4.17 9.40
CA GLN A 89 -1.79 -3.74 10.49
C GLN A 89 -0.98 -4.90 11.08
N LEU A 90 -1.62 -6.06 11.27
CA LEU A 90 -0.96 -7.27 11.75
C LEU A 90 0.08 -7.77 10.73
N GLY A 91 -0.25 -7.80 9.44
CA GLY A 91 0.68 -8.17 8.37
C GLY A 91 1.89 -7.25 8.33
N THR A 92 1.67 -5.93 8.41
CA THR A 92 2.76 -4.95 8.49
C THR A 92 3.62 -5.17 9.73
N LYS A 93 3.02 -5.47 10.89
CA LYS A 93 3.78 -5.78 12.10
C LYS A 93 4.70 -6.99 11.89
N TYR A 94 4.18 -8.10 11.36
CA TYR A 94 4.99 -9.29 11.11
C TYR A 94 6.10 -9.04 10.09
N LEU A 95 5.84 -8.26 9.04
CA LEU A 95 6.88 -7.87 8.09
C LEU A 95 8.00 -7.07 8.77
N ASN A 96 7.68 -6.16 9.69
CA ASN A 96 8.68 -5.40 10.43
C ASN A 96 9.41 -6.21 11.52
N GLU A 97 8.84 -7.34 11.96
CA GLU A 97 9.54 -8.29 12.84
C GLU A 97 10.49 -9.20 12.04
N ILE A 98 10.14 -9.56 10.81
CA ILE A 98 10.96 -10.38 9.91
C ILE A 98 12.08 -9.55 9.28
N PHE A 99 11.75 -8.35 8.80
CA PHE A 99 12.67 -7.40 8.17
C PHE A 99 12.98 -6.26 9.15
N VAL A 100 14.14 -6.35 9.79
CA VAL A 100 14.60 -5.36 10.76
C VAL A 100 15.22 -4.19 9.99
N VAL A 101 14.57 -3.04 10.07
CA VAL A 101 15.06 -1.78 9.51
C VAL A 101 15.15 -0.75 10.63
N THR A 102 16.36 -0.29 10.95
CA THR A 102 16.58 0.73 11.97
C THR A 102 16.93 2.06 11.32
N ARG A 103 16.23 3.11 11.75
CA ARG A 103 16.60 4.48 11.37
C ARG A 103 17.67 4.98 12.32
N GLU A 104 18.47 5.93 11.86
CA GLU A 104 19.44 6.62 12.71
C GLU A 104 18.68 7.36 13.82
N VAL A 105 18.98 7.03 15.07
CA VAL A 105 18.43 7.73 16.24
C VAL A 105 19.56 8.54 16.86
N ARG A 106 19.39 9.86 16.81
CA ARG A 106 20.26 10.81 17.50
C ARG A 106 19.56 11.37 18.73
N ASP A 107 20.34 11.58 19.77
CA ASP A 107 19.89 12.31 20.95
C ASP A 107 19.61 13.78 20.59
N GLN A 108 18.37 14.25 20.78
CA GLN A 108 17.97 15.61 20.39
C GLN A 108 18.67 16.72 21.19
N ALA A 109 19.19 16.42 22.38
CA ALA A 109 19.84 17.40 23.25
C ALA A 109 21.36 17.46 23.06
N THR A 110 21.98 16.34 22.65
CA THR A 110 23.44 16.23 22.54
C THR A 110 23.95 15.97 21.11
N ASP A 111 23.06 15.76 20.14
CA ASP A 111 23.37 15.35 18.75
C ASP A 111 24.29 14.13 18.67
N THR A 112 24.34 13.33 19.74
CA THR A 112 25.13 12.10 19.79
C THR A 112 24.33 10.95 19.17
N MET A 113 25.00 10.19 18.30
CA MET A 113 24.41 9.01 17.65
C MET A 113 24.19 7.92 18.70
N GLN A 114 22.94 7.55 18.95
CA GLN A 114 22.60 6.46 19.89
C GLN A 114 22.54 5.10 19.19
N ILE A 115 21.95 5.06 17.98
CA ILE A 115 21.78 3.83 17.20
C ILE A 115 22.13 4.11 15.73
N PRO A 116 23.07 3.35 15.12
CA PRO A 116 23.37 3.48 13.70
C PRO A 116 22.18 2.99 12.86
N ALA A 117 21.94 3.64 11.71
CA ALA A 117 20.93 3.17 10.77
C ALA A 117 21.36 1.84 10.11
N ASP A 118 20.43 0.90 10.03
CA ASP A 118 20.54 -0.33 9.26
C ASP A 118 19.38 -0.44 8.26
N TYR A 119 19.70 -0.22 6.99
CA TYR A 119 18.78 -0.35 5.85
C TYR A 119 19.11 -1.57 4.97
N SER A 120 19.89 -2.53 5.48
CA SER A 120 20.31 -3.71 4.73
C SER A 120 19.12 -4.52 4.19
N GLN A 121 18.06 -4.62 4.97
CA GLN A 121 16.86 -5.41 4.64
C GLN A 121 15.73 -4.61 3.98
N LEU A 122 15.91 -3.29 3.81
CA LEU A 122 14.85 -2.42 3.31
C LEU A 122 14.46 -2.75 1.85
N GLY A 123 15.43 -3.10 1.01
CA GLY A 123 15.15 -3.48 -0.38
C GLY A 123 14.31 -4.76 -0.49
N GLU A 124 14.68 -5.81 0.27
CA GLU A 124 13.94 -7.07 0.32
C GLU A 124 12.51 -6.86 0.84
N LEU A 125 12.35 -6.05 1.88
CA LEU A 125 11.03 -5.67 2.42
C LEU A 125 10.15 -5.04 1.34
N PHE A 126 10.67 -4.09 0.56
CA PHE A 126 9.90 -3.46 -0.52
C PHE A 126 9.52 -4.43 -1.63
N ILE A 127 10.41 -5.35 -2.02
CA ILE A 127 10.09 -6.39 -3.00
C ILE A 127 8.96 -7.29 -2.47
N VAL A 128 9.07 -7.76 -1.23
CA VAL A 128 8.05 -8.61 -0.62
C VAL A 128 6.71 -7.86 -0.52
N GLN A 129 6.73 -6.60 -0.11
CA GLN A 129 5.53 -5.75 -0.08
C GLN A 129 4.88 -5.62 -1.46
N LEU A 130 5.66 -5.35 -2.52
CA LEU A 130 5.17 -5.27 -3.89
C LEU A 130 4.55 -6.59 -4.35
N LEU A 131 5.23 -7.71 -4.07
CA LEU A 131 4.74 -9.04 -4.42
C LEU A 131 3.45 -9.39 -3.68
N LEU A 132 3.34 -9.07 -2.39
CA LEU A 132 2.12 -9.28 -1.60
C LEU A 132 0.97 -8.41 -2.12
N GLY A 133 1.24 -7.14 -2.41
CA GLY A 133 0.26 -6.19 -2.96
C GLY A 133 -0.31 -6.61 -4.31
N LEU A 134 0.46 -7.36 -5.11
CA LEU A 134 0.01 -7.93 -6.37
C LEU A 134 -0.63 -9.32 -6.18
N ALA A 135 0.03 -10.22 -5.45
CA ALA A 135 -0.37 -11.61 -5.31
C ALA A 135 -1.68 -11.77 -4.54
N LEU A 136 -1.90 -11.01 -3.46
CA LEU A 136 -3.10 -11.17 -2.63
C LEU A 136 -4.40 -10.83 -3.39
N PRO A 137 -4.53 -9.67 -4.08
CA PRO A 137 -5.74 -9.38 -4.83
C PRO A 137 -5.98 -10.35 -5.99
N PHE A 138 -4.94 -10.78 -6.69
CA PHE A 138 -5.08 -11.76 -7.77
C PHE A 138 -5.48 -13.14 -7.24
N SER A 139 -4.91 -13.57 -6.10
CA SER A 139 -5.30 -14.80 -5.42
C SER A 139 -6.76 -14.75 -4.98
N ALA A 140 -7.23 -13.62 -4.45
CA ALA A 140 -8.63 -13.43 -4.09
C ALA A 140 -9.56 -13.50 -5.32
N ILE A 141 -9.19 -12.87 -6.43
CA ILE A 141 -9.95 -12.94 -7.69
C ILE A 141 -10.01 -14.38 -8.22
N LEU A 142 -8.87 -15.08 -8.22
CA LEU A 142 -8.78 -16.47 -8.65
C LEU A 142 -9.65 -17.36 -7.77
N PHE A 143 -9.56 -17.20 -6.44
CA PHE A 143 -10.36 -17.92 -5.47
C PHE A 143 -11.86 -17.70 -5.71
N ALA A 144 -12.30 -16.44 -5.90
CA ALA A 144 -13.70 -16.13 -6.17
C ALA A 144 -14.20 -16.73 -7.50
N LYS A 145 -13.36 -16.74 -8.53
CA LYS A 145 -13.70 -17.36 -9.83
C LYS A 145 -13.81 -18.88 -9.74
N LEU A 146 -12.91 -19.54 -9.02
CA LEU A 146 -12.88 -20.99 -8.88
C LEU A 146 -14.01 -21.52 -7.99
N THR A 147 -14.33 -20.80 -6.91
CA THR A 147 -15.35 -21.23 -5.95
C THR A 147 -16.78 -21.03 -6.43
N LYS A 148 -17.01 -20.32 -7.56
CA LYS A 148 -18.34 -20.01 -8.13
C LYS A 148 -19.36 -19.77 -7.02
N PHE A 149 -19.19 -18.69 -6.25
CA PHE A 149 -20.32 -18.15 -5.50
C PHE A 149 -21.37 -17.70 -6.53
N LYS A 150 -22.31 -18.60 -6.86
CA LYS A 150 -23.46 -18.27 -7.70
C LYS A 150 -24.20 -17.14 -6.99
N SER A 151 -24.24 -15.97 -7.62
CA SER A 151 -25.25 -14.96 -7.28
C SER A 151 -26.59 -15.63 -7.50
N VAL A 152 -27.36 -15.80 -6.43
CA VAL A 152 -28.81 -16.03 -6.51
C VAL A 152 -29.48 -14.71 -6.83
#